data_AF-A0A380GYW4-F1
#
_entry.id   AF-A0A380GYW4-F1
#
_cell.length_a   1.000
_cell.length_b   1.000
_cell.length_c   1.000
_cell.angle_alpha   90.00
_cell.angle_beta   90.00
_cell.angle_gamma   90.00
#
_symmetry.space_group_name_H-M   'P 1'
#
loop_
_entity.id
_entity.type
_entity.pdbx_description
1 polymer ?
#
loop_
_entity_poly.entity_id
_entity_poly.type
_entity_poly.pdbx_seq_one_letter_code
_entity_poly.pdbx_strand_id
1 'polypeptide(L)'
;MESESLKRNHDLQINLDKLRIKEGYDFGGIALHDHHHTSSPIKWQYVSGNTNDRYKLIILRKGRGFAGMVMKTGKRMVIADVETALSPAQKVKFPIILSESLTAVVAVPLWLNQSMYGVLLLGQRNHKSLPQSLDQLDIEEQLGIFTELN
;
A
#
# COMPACT_ATOMS: atom_id res chain seq x y z
N MET A 1 6.67 18.23 12.75
CA MET A 1 6.86 18.99 11.47
C MET A 1 7.08 18.03 10.29
N GLU A 2 6.53 16.80 10.32
CA GLU A 2 7.11 15.68 9.52
C GLU A 2 6.22 15.05 8.42
N SER A 3 4.88 15.11 8.47
CA SER A 3 4.05 14.48 7.43
C SER A 3 3.83 15.36 6.20
N GLU A 4 3.87 16.69 6.32
CA GLU A 4 3.78 17.57 5.16
C GLU A 4 5.03 17.52 4.26
N SER A 5 6.20 17.25 4.83
CA SER A 5 7.43 17.01 4.07
C SER A 5 7.39 15.64 3.40
N LEU A 6 6.87 14.61 4.08
CA LEU A 6 6.69 13.27 3.50
C LEU A 6 5.57 13.18 2.47
N LYS A 7 4.57 14.06 2.51
CA LYS A 7 3.50 14.24 1.49
C LYS A 7 3.99 14.82 0.17
N ARG A 8 5.15 15.49 0.18
CA ARG A 8 5.80 16.11 -0.98
C ARG A 8 7.23 15.57 -1.12
N ASN A 9 7.43 14.32 -0.75
CA ASN A 9 8.72 13.68 -0.86
C ASN A 9 8.83 13.04 -2.25
N HIS A 10 9.50 13.75 -3.15
CA HIS A 10 9.74 13.28 -4.51
C HIS A 10 10.52 11.96 -4.53
N ASP A 11 11.38 11.73 -3.54
CA ASP A 11 12.15 10.51 -3.41
C ASP A 11 11.25 9.29 -3.13
N LEU A 12 10.13 9.45 -2.42
CA LEU A 12 9.19 8.36 -2.18
C LEU A 12 8.49 7.90 -3.46
N GLN A 13 8.09 8.83 -4.34
CA GLN A 13 7.50 8.46 -5.62
C GLN A 13 8.53 7.73 -6.49
N ILE A 14 9.75 8.26 -6.60
CA ILE A 14 10.83 7.65 -7.37
C ILE A 14 11.15 6.24 -6.83
N ASN A 15 11.24 6.09 -5.51
CA ASN A 15 11.54 4.82 -4.87
C ASN A 15 10.42 3.80 -5.06
N LEU A 16 9.15 4.23 -4.97
CA LEU A 16 8.00 3.38 -5.29
C LEU A 16 8.02 2.91 -6.74
N ASP A 17 8.34 3.81 -7.68
CA ASP A 17 8.45 3.47 -9.11
C ASP A 17 9.55 2.44 -9.37
N LYS A 18 10.74 2.66 -8.79
CA LYS A 18 11.88 1.73 -8.89
C LYS A 18 11.56 0.38 -8.27
N LEU A 19 10.99 0.38 -7.07
CA LEU A 19 10.57 -0.83 -6.36
C LEU A 19 9.60 -1.65 -7.21
N ARG A 20 8.51 -1.03 -7.67
CA ARG A 20 7.50 -1.72 -8.47
C ARG A 20 8.11 -2.39 -9.70
N ILE A 21 9.01 -1.69 -10.41
CA ILE A 21 9.67 -2.22 -11.61
C ILE A 21 10.66 -3.34 -11.25
N LYS A 22 11.55 -3.11 -10.26
CA LYS A 22 12.59 -4.06 -9.83
C LYS A 22 11.99 -5.40 -9.39
N GLU A 23 10.94 -5.35 -8.57
CA GLU A 23 10.28 -6.54 -8.02
C GLU A 23 9.19 -7.11 -8.95
N GLY A 24 8.96 -6.50 -10.12
CA GLY A 24 8.08 -7.06 -11.15
C GLY A 24 6.58 -6.99 -10.83
N TYR A 25 6.14 -5.95 -10.10
CA TYR A 25 4.73 -5.69 -9.82
C TYR A 25 4.06 -4.80 -10.88
N ASP A 26 2.78 -5.06 -11.12
CA ASP A 26 1.99 -4.25 -12.05
C ASP A 26 1.52 -2.92 -11.42
N PHE A 27 1.38 -2.89 -10.09
CA PHE A 27 0.92 -1.73 -9.33
C PHE A 27 1.67 -1.57 -8.00
N GLY A 28 1.93 -0.33 -7.62
CA GLY A 28 2.39 0.05 -6.29
C GLY A 28 1.60 1.24 -5.75
N GLY A 29 1.38 1.30 -4.44
CA GLY A 29 0.72 2.43 -3.79
C GLY A 29 1.19 2.61 -2.35
N ILE A 30 1.33 3.86 -1.92
CA ILE A 30 1.63 4.21 -0.53
C ILE A 30 0.45 4.99 0.05
N ALA A 31 -0.13 4.45 1.12
CA ALA A 31 -1.19 5.08 1.88
C ALA A 31 -0.66 5.66 3.18
N LEU A 32 -0.91 6.95 3.42
CA LEU A 32 -0.51 7.68 4.62
C LEU A 32 -1.73 8.39 5.22
N HIS A 33 -1.65 8.78 6.49
CA HIS A 33 -2.65 9.68 7.08
C HIS A 33 -2.62 11.05 6.40
N ASP A 34 -3.80 11.65 6.19
CA ASP A 34 -3.92 12.99 5.61
C ASP A 34 -3.43 14.07 6.59
N HIS A 35 -3.53 13.85 7.91
CA HIS A 35 -2.93 14.73 8.91
C HIS A 35 -2.38 13.89 10.07
N HIS A 36 -1.56 14.50 10.94
CA HIS A 36 -0.91 13.85 12.10
C HIS A 36 -1.87 13.35 13.19
N HIS A 37 -3.18 13.43 12.99
CA HIS A 37 -4.13 12.96 13.97
C HIS A 37 -4.54 11.52 13.64
N THR A 38 -4.59 10.65 14.64
CA THR A 38 -4.95 9.22 14.47
C THR A 38 -6.39 9.01 13.96
N SER A 39 -7.23 10.04 14.03
CA SER A 39 -8.57 10.06 13.44
C SER A 39 -8.61 10.57 11.99
N SER A 40 -7.49 11.06 11.46
CA SER A 40 -7.42 11.59 10.10
C SER A 40 -7.64 10.50 9.06
N PRO A 41 -8.31 10.83 7.95
CA PRO A 41 -8.52 9.89 6.87
C PRO A 41 -7.18 9.39 6.32
N ILE A 42 -7.20 8.15 5.85
CA ILE A 42 -6.08 7.50 5.17
C ILE A 42 -6.34 7.59 3.67
N LYS A 43 -5.36 8.05 2.91
CA LYS A 43 -5.44 8.22 1.45
C LYS A 43 -4.22 7.59 0.79
N TRP A 44 -4.40 7.09 -0.43
CA TRP A 44 -3.30 6.69 -1.31
C TRP A 44 -2.65 7.96 -1.86
N GLN A 45 -1.48 8.32 -1.32
CA GLN A 45 -0.80 9.57 -1.65
C GLN A 45 0.15 9.41 -2.82
N TYR A 46 0.82 8.27 -2.89
CA TYR A 46 1.71 7.89 -4.00
C TYR A 46 1.19 6.62 -4.65
N VAL A 47 1.26 6.56 -5.98
CA VAL A 47 0.93 5.37 -6.75
C VAL A 47 1.90 5.23 -7.93
N SER A 48 2.10 4.01 -8.37
CA SER A 48 2.94 3.66 -9.50
C SER A 48 2.25 2.58 -10.33
N GLY A 49 2.25 2.75 -11.65
CA GLY A 49 1.58 1.81 -12.56
C GLY A 49 0.06 1.79 -12.40
N ASN A 50 -0.55 2.89 -11.93
CA ASN A 50 -2.00 3.04 -11.91
C ASN A 50 -2.55 3.14 -13.32
N THR A 51 -3.73 2.55 -13.54
CA THR A 51 -4.42 2.59 -14.84
C THR A 51 -5.36 3.78 -14.97
N ASN A 52 -5.68 4.42 -13.84
CA ASN A 52 -6.57 5.56 -13.76
C ASN A 52 -6.34 6.34 -12.46
N ASP A 53 -7.08 7.43 -12.29
CA ASP A 53 -6.95 8.34 -11.14
C ASP A 53 -8.03 8.16 -10.06
N ARG A 54 -8.89 7.13 -10.15
CA ARG A 54 -10.00 6.91 -9.20
C ARG A 54 -9.50 6.60 -7.79
N TYR A 55 -8.25 6.13 -7.64
CA TYR A 55 -7.62 5.93 -6.34
C TYR A 55 -7.62 7.21 -5.49
N LYS A 56 -7.57 8.40 -6.12
CA LYS A 56 -7.59 9.71 -5.44
C LYS A 56 -8.91 9.96 -4.68
N LEU A 57 -9.99 9.29 -5.06
CA LEU A 57 -11.31 9.38 -4.42
C LEU A 57 -11.43 8.44 -3.20
N ILE A 58 -10.47 7.54 -3.01
CA ILE A 58 -10.52 6.57 -1.92
C ILE A 58 -10.13 7.25 -0.61
N ILE A 59 -11.09 7.28 0.32
CA ILE A 59 -10.90 7.80 1.69
C ILE A 59 -11.18 6.65 2.66
N LEU A 60 -10.17 6.26 3.42
CA LEU A 60 -10.24 5.16 4.38
C LEU A 60 -10.18 5.66 5.82
N ARG A 61 -10.74 4.87 6.74
CA ARG A 61 -10.56 5.03 8.19
C ARG A 61 -9.72 3.88 8.72
N LYS A 62 -9.10 4.04 9.89
CA LYS A 62 -8.39 2.96 10.58
C LYS A 62 -9.31 1.72 10.71
N GLY A 63 -8.77 0.55 10.37
CA GLY A 63 -9.50 -0.72 10.31
C GLY A 63 -10.34 -0.97 9.04
N ARG A 64 -10.31 -0.10 8.03
CA ARG A 64 -11.05 -0.25 6.76
C ARG A 64 -10.12 -0.35 5.55
N GLY A 65 -10.39 -1.30 4.66
CA GLY A 65 -9.53 -1.61 3.50
C GLY A 65 -8.13 -2.10 3.93
N PHE A 66 -7.23 -2.29 2.97
CA PHE A 66 -5.87 -2.75 3.27
C PHE A 66 -5.13 -1.77 4.17
N ALA A 67 -5.06 -0.50 3.76
CA ALA A 67 -4.31 0.51 4.49
C ALA A 67 -4.80 0.65 5.95
N GLY A 68 -6.12 0.74 6.14
CA GLY A 68 -6.68 0.85 7.48
C GLY A 68 -6.48 -0.40 8.32
N MET A 69 -6.57 -1.61 7.73
CA MET A 69 -6.34 -2.86 8.47
C MET A 69 -4.88 -3.02 8.88
N VAL A 70 -3.94 -2.84 7.96
CA VAL A 70 -2.49 -2.93 8.25
C VAL A 70 -2.07 -1.87 9.28
N MET A 71 -2.54 -0.61 9.15
CA MET A 71 -2.32 0.42 10.19
C MET A 71 -2.94 0.08 11.55
N LYS A 72 -3.99 -0.74 11.60
CA LYS A 72 -4.61 -1.18 12.85
C LYS A 72 -3.82 -2.30 13.51
N THR A 73 -3.34 -3.26 12.72
CA THR A 73 -2.70 -4.49 13.23
C THR A 73 -1.20 -4.37 13.34
N GLY A 74 -0.56 -3.48 12.59
CA GLY A 74 0.89 -3.43 12.42
C GLY A 74 1.44 -4.66 11.70
N LYS A 75 0.59 -5.43 11.00
CA LYS A 75 0.96 -6.70 10.37
C LYS A 75 0.69 -6.65 8.87
N ARG A 76 1.60 -7.24 8.08
CA ARG A 76 1.39 -7.44 6.65
C ARG A 76 0.13 -8.25 6.36
N MET A 77 -0.47 -7.99 5.21
CA MET A 77 -1.60 -8.73 4.66
C MET A 77 -1.26 -9.18 3.25
N VAL A 78 -1.53 -10.44 2.95
CA VAL A 78 -1.26 -11.05 1.64
C VAL A 78 -2.55 -11.68 1.12
N ILE A 79 -2.89 -11.41 -0.13
CA ILE A 79 -3.93 -12.11 -0.89
C ILE A 79 -3.29 -12.57 -2.20
N ALA A 80 -2.98 -13.86 -2.28
CA ALA A 80 -2.36 -14.45 -3.47
C ALA A 80 -3.31 -14.52 -4.66
N ASP A 81 -4.62 -14.63 -4.40
CA ASP A 81 -5.67 -14.62 -5.41
C ASP A 81 -6.95 -14.01 -4.83
N VAL A 82 -7.35 -12.87 -5.39
CA VAL A 82 -8.50 -12.07 -4.98
C VAL A 82 -9.82 -12.75 -5.30
N GLU A 83 -9.90 -13.56 -6.36
CA GLU A 83 -11.16 -14.21 -6.74
C GLU A 83 -11.52 -15.34 -5.80
N THR A 84 -10.53 -16.13 -5.39
CA THR A 84 -10.73 -17.23 -4.45
C THR A 84 -10.78 -16.78 -3.00
N ALA A 85 -10.03 -15.72 -2.62
CA ALA A 85 -9.98 -15.25 -1.24
C ALA A 85 -11.15 -14.34 -0.84
N LEU A 86 -11.77 -13.62 -1.78
CA LEU A 86 -12.77 -12.58 -1.48
C LEU A 86 -14.06 -12.78 -2.27
N SER A 87 -15.18 -12.92 -1.55
CA SER A 87 -16.52 -12.82 -2.13
C SER A 87 -16.78 -11.41 -2.70
N PRO A 88 -17.76 -11.25 -3.62
CA PRO A 88 -18.11 -9.93 -4.18
C PRO A 88 -18.42 -8.87 -3.11
N ALA A 89 -19.12 -9.25 -2.04
CA ALA A 89 -19.43 -8.36 -0.92
C ALA A 89 -18.19 -7.95 -0.11
N GLN A 90 -17.15 -8.79 -0.08
CA GLN A 90 -15.87 -8.44 0.55
C GLN A 90 -15.02 -7.53 -0.34
N LYS A 91 -15.03 -7.71 -1.67
CA LYS A 91 -14.27 -6.86 -2.60
C LYS A 91 -14.62 -5.37 -2.47
N VAL A 92 -15.88 -5.04 -2.21
CA VAL A 92 -16.35 -3.65 -1.95
C VAL A 92 -15.64 -3.01 -0.75
N LYS A 93 -15.16 -3.81 0.22
CA LYS A 93 -14.41 -3.31 1.39
C LYS A 93 -12.98 -2.89 1.04
N PHE A 94 -12.48 -3.26 -0.14
CA PHE A 94 -11.13 -2.99 -0.63
C PHE A 94 -11.19 -2.21 -1.95
N PRO A 95 -11.55 -0.92 -1.92
CA PRO A 95 -11.81 -0.14 -3.14
C PRO A 95 -10.61 -0.05 -4.09
N ILE A 96 -9.37 -0.16 -3.60
CA ILE A 96 -8.17 -0.15 -4.44
C ILE A 96 -8.06 -1.39 -5.34
N ILE A 97 -8.53 -2.56 -4.89
CA ILE A 97 -8.62 -3.77 -5.72
C ILE A 97 -9.55 -3.50 -6.90
N LEU A 98 -10.70 -2.87 -6.65
CA LEU A 98 -11.71 -2.60 -7.67
C LEU A 98 -11.26 -1.51 -8.64
N SER A 99 -10.67 -0.42 -8.13
CA SER A 99 -10.24 0.69 -8.98
C SER A 99 -9.09 0.32 -9.91
N GLU A 100 -8.20 -0.57 -9.47
CA GLU A 100 -7.01 -0.97 -10.22
C GLU A 100 -7.07 -2.39 -10.78
N SER A 101 -8.22 -3.07 -10.66
CA SER A 101 -8.42 -4.44 -11.16
C SER A 101 -7.34 -5.42 -10.67
N LEU A 102 -6.95 -5.32 -9.40
CA LEU A 102 -5.89 -6.15 -8.82
C LEU A 102 -6.40 -7.56 -8.54
N THR A 103 -5.63 -8.56 -8.95
CA THR A 103 -5.94 -9.98 -8.79
C THR A 103 -5.10 -10.66 -7.71
N ALA A 104 -3.96 -10.07 -7.33
CA ALA A 104 -3.15 -10.49 -6.18
C ALA A 104 -2.52 -9.26 -5.54
N VAL A 105 -2.38 -9.24 -4.21
CA VAL A 105 -1.85 -8.09 -3.47
C VAL A 105 -1.06 -8.48 -2.22
N VAL A 106 -0.05 -7.68 -1.91
CA VAL A 106 0.55 -7.60 -0.58
C VAL A 106 0.45 -6.17 -0.07
N ALA A 107 0.09 -6.02 1.20
CA ALA A 107 0.12 -4.75 1.91
C ALA A 107 1.00 -4.89 3.16
N VAL A 108 2.03 -4.07 3.28
CA VAL A 108 3.01 -4.11 4.38
C VAL A 108 3.00 -2.82 5.18
N PRO A 109 3.21 -2.88 6.50
CA PRO A 109 3.30 -1.67 7.31
C PRO A 109 4.59 -0.91 7.02
N LEU A 110 4.51 0.42 7.10
CA LEU A 110 5.65 1.33 7.02
C LEU A 110 5.83 2.01 8.38
N TRP A 111 6.88 1.63 9.08
CA TRP A 111 7.29 2.21 10.36
C TRP A 111 8.43 3.20 10.15
N LEU A 112 8.44 4.27 10.95
CA LEU A 112 9.54 5.21 11.06
C LEU A 112 9.70 5.56 12.54
N ASN A 113 10.90 5.34 13.10
CA ASN A 113 11.20 5.64 14.51
C ASN A 113 10.12 5.11 15.48
N GLN A 114 9.77 3.82 15.36
CA GLN A 114 8.75 3.13 16.18
C GLN A 114 7.32 3.69 16.04
N SER A 115 7.07 4.53 15.03
CA SER A 115 5.76 5.11 14.75
C SER A 115 5.20 4.56 13.44
N MET A 116 3.99 4.03 13.50
CA MET A 116 3.29 3.52 12.31
C MET A 116 2.91 4.68 11.41
N TYR A 117 3.59 4.78 10.26
CA TYR A 117 3.48 5.92 9.36
C TYR A 117 2.50 5.67 8.22
N GLY A 118 2.49 4.45 7.69
CA GLY A 118 1.48 4.05 6.74
C GLY A 118 1.68 2.69 6.11
N VAL A 119 1.27 2.53 4.86
CA VAL A 119 1.17 1.22 4.22
C VAL A 119 1.67 1.29 2.81
N LEU A 120 2.60 0.41 2.46
CA LEU A 120 2.93 0.10 1.08
C LEU A 120 2.03 -1.04 0.63
N LEU A 121 1.45 -0.91 -0.57
CA LEU A 121 0.72 -1.96 -1.26
C LEU A 121 1.37 -2.22 -2.61
N LEU A 122 1.63 -3.48 -2.90
CA LEU A 122 2.08 -3.96 -4.20
C LEU A 122 1.06 -4.95 -4.74
N GLY A 123 0.74 -4.83 -6.02
CA GLY A 123 -0.35 -5.58 -6.65
C GLY A 123 -0.02 -6.09 -8.04
N GLN A 124 -0.67 -7.18 -8.40
CA GLN A 124 -0.64 -7.78 -9.74
C GLN A 124 -2.03 -7.75 -10.37
N ARG A 125 -2.08 -7.75 -11.70
CA ARG A 125 -3.31 -7.82 -12.50
C ARG A 125 -3.33 -9.10 -13.33
N ASN A 126 -4.44 -9.37 -14.01
CA ASN A 126 -4.56 -10.44 -15.01
C ASN A 126 -4.12 -11.83 -14.48
N HIS A 127 -4.42 -12.11 -13.20
CA HIS A 127 -4.08 -13.37 -12.50
C HIS A 127 -2.59 -13.68 -12.40
N LYS A 128 -1.73 -12.68 -12.61
CA LYS A 128 -0.29 -12.82 -12.37
C LYS A 128 -0.05 -13.03 -10.87
N SER A 129 0.75 -14.04 -10.54
CA SER A 129 1.08 -14.39 -9.16
C SER A 129 1.97 -13.34 -8.50
N LEU A 130 1.90 -13.25 -7.17
CA LEU A 130 2.89 -12.48 -6.41
C LEU A 130 4.30 -13.05 -6.66
N PRO A 131 5.33 -12.19 -6.80
CA PRO A 131 6.71 -12.63 -6.93
C PRO A 131 7.13 -13.51 -5.75
N GLN A 132 8.03 -14.48 -6.01
CA GLN A 132 8.58 -15.34 -4.96
C GLN A 132 9.46 -14.58 -3.96
N SER A 133 9.97 -13.40 -4.34
CA SER A 133 10.73 -12.48 -3.48
C SER A 133 9.87 -11.79 -2.41
N LEU A 134 8.56 -12.07 -2.34
CA LEU A 134 7.63 -11.45 -1.39
C LEU A 134 8.13 -11.46 0.06
N ASP A 135 8.66 -12.59 0.52
CA ASP A 135 9.13 -12.74 1.90
C ASP A 135 10.48 -12.05 2.15
N GLN A 136 11.17 -11.63 1.08
CA GLN A 136 12.47 -10.96 1.09
C GLN A 136 12.35 -9.46 0.78
N LEU A 137 11.14 -8.89 0.78
CA LEU A 137 10.93 -7.45 0.56
C LEU A 137 11.62 -6.65 1.68
N ASP A 138 12.78 -6.09 1.35
CA ASP A 138 13.51 -5.17 2.21
C ASP A 138 12.99 -3.73 2.02
N ILE A 139 12.09 -3.33 2.90
CA ILE A 139 11.45 -2.00 2.84
C ILE A 139 12.45 -0.88 3.09
N GLU A 140 13.50 -1.12 3.89
CA GLU A 140 14.49 -0.11 4.23
C GLU A 140 15.39 0.17 3.03
N GLU A 141 15.90 -0.88 2.36
CA GLU A 141 16.66 -0.73 1.13
C GLU A 141 15.84 -0.02 0.04
N GLN A 142 14.54 -0.33 -0.05
CA GLN A 142 13.71 0.08 -1.18
C GLN A 142 13.05 1.45 -0.99
N LEU A 143 12.60 1.79 0.21
CA LEU A 143 11.92 3.05 0.52
C LEU A 143 12.74 3.98 1.42
N GLY A 144 13.98 3.61 1.73
CA GLY A 144 14.98 4.42 2.40
C GLY A 144 14.78 4.47 3.92
N ILE A 145 13.83 5.28 4.38
CA ILE A 145 13.67 5.59 5.82
C ILE A 145 12.66 4.69 6.54
N PHE A 146 11.94 3.84 5.82
CA PHE A 146 10.87 3.04 6.37
C PHE A 146 11.31 1.59 6.63
N THR A 147 10.81 1.02 7.71
CA THR A 147 11.00 -0.40 8.05
C THR A 147 9.66 -1.12 8.12
N GLU A 148 9.68 -2.45 8.00
CA GLU A 148 8.47 -3.27 8.24
C GLU A 148 8.29 -3.65 9.71
N LEU A 149 9.36 -3.57 10.50
CA LEU A 149 9.39 -3.90 11.93
C LEU A 149 9.36 -2.62 12.77
N ASN A 150 8.61 -2.67 13.86
CA ASN A 150 8.57 -1.63 14.89
C ASN A 150 9.75 -1.77 15.85
#